data_AF-A0A3D8UJN4-F1
#
_entry.id   AF-A0A3D8UJN4-F1
#
_cell.length_a   1.000
_cell.length_b   1.000
_cell.length_c   1.000
_cell.angle_alpha   90.00
_cell.angle_beta   90.00
_cell.angle_gamma   90.00
#
_symmetry.space_group_name_H-M   'P 1'
#
loop_
_entity.id
_entity.type
_entity.pdbx_description
1 polymer ?
#
loop_
_entity_poly.entity_id
_entity_poly.type
_entity_poly.pdbx_seq_one_letter_code
_entity_poly.pdbx_strand_id
1 'polypeptide(L)'
;MNNNFISITLFSPSDKFDKISKKLKFSPTSTGIKCESYLIGSKKKVKKTHKETYWRYEWNRNSSEFIGHMISQFIKEIIIPRKKIFVQLSKSSYLQFQIVQYYYNSCNPEIVIEKEDNRVLCEIDACLDIDIYCLSDS
;
A
#
# COMPACT_ATOMS: atom_id res chain seq x y z
N MET A 1 0.67 -11.28 17.68
CA MET A 1 0.92 -11.55 16.24
C MET A 1 0.74 -10.24 15.52
N ASN A 2 1.68 -9.84 14.65
CA ASN A 2 1.64 -8.50 14.07
C ASN A 2 0.68 -8.46 12.88
N ASN A 3 0.05 -7.31 12.68
CA ASN A 3 -0.79 -7.07 11.51
C ASN A 3 -0.05 -6.13 10.56
N ASN A 4 0.19 -6.60 9.34
CA ASN A 4 1.07 -5.96 8.38
C ASN A 4 0.30 -5.66 7.09
N PHE A 5 0.39 -4.40 6.65
CA PHE A 5 -0.20 -3.94 5.40
C PHE A 5 0.91 -3.40 4.51
N ILE A 6 0.97 -3.89 3.28
CA ILE A 6 1.89 -3.40 2.26
C ILE A 6 1.04 -3.08 1.04
N SER A 7 1.09 -1.84 0.57
CA SER A 7 0.24 -1.42 -0.54
C SER A 7 0.98 -0.53 -1.53
N ILE A 8 0.49 -0.56 -2.77
CA ILE A 8 0.82 0.40 -3.80
C ILE A 8 -0.46 1.16 -4.15
N THR A 9 -0.41 2.48 -4.00
CA THR A 9 -1.54 3.39 -4.24
C THR A 9 -1.21 4.34 -5.39
N LEU A 10 -2.12 4.40 -6.36
CA LEU A 10 -2.11 5.34 -7.48
C LEU A 10 -3.16 6.41 -7.22
N PHE A 11 -2.73 7.65 -7.07
CA PHE A 11 -3.64 8.79 -6.96
C PHE A 11 -3.93 9.29 -8.37
N SER A 12 -5.16 9.07 -8.82
CA SER A 12 -5.56 9.27 -10.21
C SER A 12 -7.06 9.52 -10.31
N PRO A 13 -7.52 10.25 -11.35
CA PRO A 13 -8.94 10.33 -11.69
C PRO A 13 -9.58 8.94 -11.80
N SER A 14 -10.81 8.80 -11.31
CA SER A 14 -11.51 7.51 -11.20
C SER A 14 -11.85 6.86 -12.54
N ASP A 15 -12.03 7.65 -13.60
CA ASP A 15 -12.24 7.20 -14.98
C ASP A 15 -11.04 6.41 -15.54
N LYS A 16 -9.87 6.50 -14.89
CA LYS A 16 -8.67 5.73 -15.26
C LYS A 16 -8.56 4.38 -14.57
N PHE A 17 -9.37 4.07 -13.55
CA PHE A 17 -9.20 2.87 -12.73
C PHE A 17 -9.27 1.58 -13.53
N ASP A 18 -10.23 1.44 -14.43
CA ASP A 18 -10.33 0.25 -15.30
C ASP A 18 -9.11 0.10 -16.22
N LYS A 19 -8.60 1.22 -16.74
CA LYS A 19 -7.40 1.23 -17.60
C LYS A 19 -6.17 0.82 -16.80
N ILE A 20 -6.06 1.27 -15.54
CA ILE A 20 -4.99 0.87 -14.61
C ILE A 20 -5.06 -0.64 -14.35
N SER A 21 -6.21 -1.16 -13.92
CA SER A 21 -6.39 -2.59 -13.63
C SER A 21 -6.08 -3.47 -14.84
N LYS A 22 -6.53 -3.07 -16.04
CA LYS A 22 -6.25 -3.78 -17.30
C LYS A 22 -4.75 -3.80 -17.63
N LYS A 23 -4.05 -2.68 -17.48
CA LYS A 23 -2.60 -2.61 -17.71
C LYS A 23 -1.83 -3.46 -16.70
N LEU A 24 -2.19 -3.36 -15.43
CA LEU A 24 -1.54 -4.11 -14.36
C LEU A 24 -1.93 -5.59 -14.33
N LYS A 25 -3.03 -5.98 -14.99
CA LYS A 25 -3.59 -7.34 -14.98
C LYS A 25 -3.94 -7.83 -13.57
N PHE A 26 -4.37 -6.92 -12.69
CA PHE A 26 -4.98 -7.23 -11.41
C PHE A 26 -5.93 -6.10 -10.99
N SER A 27 -6.94 -6.44 -10.20
CA SER A 27 -7.93 -5.52 -9.67
C SER A 27 -7.41 -4.84 -8.39
N PRO A 28 -7.89 -3.63 -8.06
CA PRO A 28 -7.58 -3.00 -6.79
C PRO A 28 -8.18 -3.81 -5.65
N THR A 29 -7.55 -3.75 -4.48
CA THR A 29 -8.19 -4.17 -3.22
C THR A 29 -9.15 -3.11 -2.71
N SER A 30 -8.88 -1.83 -3.01
CA SER A 30 -9.80 -0.74 -2.70
C SER A 30 -9.64 0.44 -3.66
N THR A 31 -10.72 1.19 -3.81
CA THR A 31 -10.75 2.48 -4.51
C THR A 31 -11.43 3.49 -3.61
N GLY A 32 -11.07 4.77 -3.76
CA GLY A 32 -11.80 5.87 -3.15
C GLY A 32 -11.96 7.00 -4.14
N ILE A 33 -13.09 7.70 -4.06
CA ILE A 33 -13.36 8.91 -4.85
C ILE A 33 -13.43 10.07 -3.88
N LYS A 34 -12.67 11.13 -4.16
CA LYS A 34 -12.61 12.32 -3.32
C LYS A 34 -14.00 12.85 -3.02
N CYS A 35 -14.24 13.20 -1.75
CA CYS A 35 -15.52 13.66 -1.19
C CYS A 35 -16.63 12.61 -1.11
N GLU A 36 -16.49 11.41 -1.67
CA GLU A 36 -17.45 10.33 -1.43
C GLU A 36 -17.35 9.86 0.01
N SER A 37 -18.53 9.58 0.59
CA SER A 37 -18.63 9.19 1.98
C SER A 37 -18.55 7.69 2.17
N TYR A 38 -17.83 7.27 3.20
CA TYR A 38 -17.74 5.90 3.66
C TYR A 38 -17.99 5.82 5.17
N LEU A 39 -18.34 4.63 5.64
CA LEU A 39 -18.57 4.35 7.06
C LEU A 39 -17.41 3.54 7.62
N ILE A 40 -16.95 3.92 8.81
CA ILE A 40 -15.92 3.20 9.57
C ILE A 40 -16.40 2.90 10.98
N GLY A 41 -15.88 1.81 11.55
CA GLY A 41 -16.21 1.33 12.88
C GLY A 41 -17.24 0.20 12.85
N SER A 42 -16.99 -0.84 13.65
CA SER A 42 -17.86 -2.03 13.75
C SER A 42 -19.08 -1.79 14.63
N LYS A 43 -18.94 -1.04 15.73
CA LYS A 43 -20.03 -0.77 16.71
C LYS A 43 -20.67 0.61 16.58
N LYS A 44 -19.89 1.65 16.28
CA LYS A 44 -20.38 3.00 15.99
C LYS A 44 -19.89 3.40 14.61
N LYS A 45 -20.80 3.46 13.65
CA LYS A 45 -20.48 3.86 12.26
C LYS A 45 -20.27 5.36 12.22
N VAL A 46 -19.03 5.78 12.02
CA VAL A 46 -18.68 7.19 11.79
C VAL A 46 -18.62 7.41 10.29
N LYS A 47 -19.36 8.42 9.81
CA LYS A 47 -19.29 8.85 8.41
C LYS A 47 -18.04 9.68 8.20
N LYS A 48 -17.19 9.26 7.26
CA LYS A 48 -16.03 10.01 6.78
C LYS A 48 -16.12 10.20 5.28
N THR A 49 -15.30 11.09 4.75
CA THR A 49 -15.15 11.29 3.31
C THR A 49 -13.72 10.97 2.89
N HIS A 50 -13.55 10.43 1.68
CA HIS A 50 -12.21 10.24 1.12
C HIS A 50 -11.59 11.61 0.82
N LYS A 51 -10.35 11.81 1.26
CA LYS A 51 -9.61 13.05 0.98
C LYS A 51 -9.12 13.12 -0.45
N GLU A 52 -8.86 11.97 -1.05
CA GLU A 52 -8.25 11.83 -2.38
C GLU A 52 -8.95 10.75 -3.21
N THR A 53 -8.79 10.84 -4.53
CA THR A 53 -9.24 9.82 -5.47
C THR A 53 -8.09 8.87 -5.73
N TYR A 54 -8.28 7.58 -5.44
CA TYR A 54 -7.20 6.60 -5.47
C TYR A 54 -7.63 5.22 -5.93
N TRP A 55 -6.66 4.52 -6.47
CA TRP A 55 -6.67 3.09 -6.78
C TRP A 55 -5.59 2.42 -5.94
N ARG A 56 -5.93 1.41 -5.14
CA ARG A 56 -4.99 0.74 -4.23
C ARG A 56 -5.02 -0.76 -4.41
N TYR A 57 -3.84 -1.37 -4.41
CA TYR A 57 -3.67 -2.80 -4.23
C TYR A 57 -2.82 -3.06 -2.99
N GLU A 58 -3.28 -3.98 -2.14
CA GLU A 58 -2.76 -4.17 -0.79
C GLU A 58 -2.64 -5.67 -0.46
N TRP A 59 -1.56 -6.02 0.22
CA TRP A 59 -1.46 -7.24 1.00
C TRP A 59 -1.70 -6.91 2.46
N ASN A 60 -2.67 -7.61 3.06
CA ASN A 60 -2.93 -7.61 4.49
C ASN A 60 -2.60 -9.02 5.01
N ARG A 61 -1.56 -9.13 5.85
CA ARG A 61 -1.17 -10.41 6.46
C ARG A 61 -0.94 -10.24 7.95
N ASN A 62 -1.59 -11.11 8.73
CA ASN A 62 -1.19 -11.38 10.09
C ASN A 62 0.03 -12.30 10.02
N SER A 63 1.17 -11.86 10.54
CA SER A 63 2.41 -12.64 10.50
C SER A 63 3.33 -12.28 11.66
N SER A 64 4.13 -13.25 12.11
CA SER A 64 5.30 -13.02 12.97
C SER A 64 6.60 -12.88 12.17
N GLU A 65 6.53 -13.03 10.85
CA GLU A 65 7.68 -12.85 9.96
C GLU A 65 8.15 -11.40 9.96
N PHE A 66 9.44 -11.23 9.64
CA PHE A 66 10.03 -9.91 9.47
C PHE A 66 9.40 -9.18 8.27
N ILE A 67 8.93 -7.95 8.49
CA ILE A 67 8.24 -7.16 7.46
C ILE A 67 9.11 -6.91 6.23
N GLY A 68 10.44 -6.81 6.39
CA GLY A 68 11.37 -6.67 5.27
C GLY A 68 11.21 -7.78 4.23
N HIS A 69 11.05 -9.04 4.66
CA HIS A 69 10.81 -10.15 3.74
C HIS A 69 9.47 -10.02 2.99
N MET A 70 8.43 -9.54 3.68
CA MET A 70 7.14 -9.28 3.04
C MET A 70 7.23 -8.14 2.02
N ILE A 71 8.01 -7.09 2.31
CA ILE A 71 8.27 -5.97 1.40
C ILE A 71 8.97 -6.48 0.14
N SER A 72 10.07 -7.21 0.29
CA SER A 72 10.80 -7.81 -0.84
C SER A 72 9.91 -8.74 -1.67
N GLN A 73 9.09 -9.56 -1.02
CA GLN A 73 8.16 -10.45 -1.71
C GLN A 73 7.11 -9.66 -2.50
N PHE A 74 6.51 -8.62 -1.91
CA PHE A 74 5.55 -7.77 -2.58
C PHE A 74 6.18 -7.09 -3.81
N ILE A 75 7.38 -6.53 -3.67
CA ILE A 75 8.11 -5.88 -4.76
C ILE A 75 8.38 -6.90 -5.88
N LYS A 76 8.87 -8.10 -5.53
CA LYS A 76 9.19 -9.17 -6.48
C LYS A 76 7.99 -9.71 -7.24
N GLU A 77 6.84 -9.86 -6.59
CA GLU A 77 5.65 -10.49 -7.20
C GLU A 77 4.71 -9.49 -7.88
N ILE A 78 4.61 -8.29 -7.33
CA ILE A 78 3.64 -7.29 -7.77
C ILE A 78 4.32 -6.25 -8.66
N ILE A 79 5.39 -5.64 -8.17
CA ILE A 79 6.01 -4.46 -8.79
C ILE A 79 6.94 -4.84 -9.93
N ILE A 80 7.96 -5.66 -9.68
CA ILE A 80 9.00 -6.01 -10.67
C ILE A 80 8.41 -6.54 -11.98
N PRO A 81 7.45 -7.48 -11.99
CA PRO A 81 6.89 -8.02 -13.23
C PRO A 81 6.19 -6.97 -14.10
N ARG A 82 5.82 -5.83 -13.49
CA ARG A 82 5.06 -4.74 -14.11
C ARG A 82 5.80 -3.41 -14.01
N LYS A 83 7.11 -3.43 -13.74
CA LYS A 83 7.90 -2.21 -13.46
C LYS A 83 7.74 -1.16 -14.56
N LYS A 84 7.83 -1.57 -15.84
CA LYS A 84 7.65 -0.68 -16.99
C LYS A 84 6.28 0.02 -16.99
N ILE A 85 5.24 -0.66 -16.50
CA ILE A 85 3.88 -0.11 -16.42
C ILE A 85 3.81 0.91 -15.28
N PHE A 86 4.37 0.59 -14.11
CA PHE A 86 4.43 1.54 -12.99
C PHE A 86 5.23 2.81 -13.35
N VAL A 87 6.37 2.68 -14.03
CA VAL A 87 7.14 3.82 -14.58
C VAL A 87 6.30 4.68 -15.54
N GLN A 88 5.40 4.07 -16.32
CA GLN A 88 4.52 4.85 -17.19
C GLN A 88 3.39 5.53 -16.41
N LEU A 89 2.85 4.87 -15.39
CA LEU A 89 1.77 5.40 -14.57
C LEU A 89 2.26 6.59 -13.73
N SER A 90 3.47 6.52 -13.17
CA SER A 90 4.03 7.58 -12.32
C SER A 90 4.19 8.92 -13.05
N LYS A 91 4.36 8.90 -14.38
CA LYS A 91 4.39 10.13 -15.20
C LYS A 91 3.10 10.95 -15.18
N SER A 92 1.98 10.33 -14.82
CA SER A 92 0.64 10.96 -14.89
C SER A 92 -0.15 10.85 -13.58
N SER A 93 0.45 10.25 -12.56
CA SER A 93 -0.20 9.83 -11.33
C SER A 93 0.84 9.85 -10.21
N TYR A 94 0.48 10.37 -9.05
CA TYR A 94 1.34 10.19 -7.88
C TYR A 94 1.23 8.74 -7.40
N LEU A 95 2.38 8.10 -7.18
CA LEU A 95 2.50 6.71 -6.78
C LEU A 95 3.05 6.65 -5.35
N GLN A 96 2.38 5.92 -4.47
CA GLN A 96 2.80 5.76 -3.09
C GLN A 96 2.92 4.28 -2.74
N PHE A 97 4.09 3.87 -2.24
CA PHE A 97 4.33 2.58 -1.63
C PHE A 97 4.19 2.74 -0.11
N GLN A 98 3.12 2.17 0.45
CA GLN A 98 2.79 2.32 1.86
C GLN A 98 3.04 1.02 2.63
N ILE A 99 3.69 1.13 3.78
CA ILE A 99 3.86 0.06 4.76
C ILE A 99 3.18 0.50 6.05
N VAL A 100 2.22 -0.27 6.53
CA VAL A 100 1.60 -0.05 7.84
C VAL A 100 1.80 -1.29 8.69
N GLN A 101 2.38 -1.11 9.88
CA GLN A 101 2.69 -2.21 10.76
C GLN A 101 2.14 -2.00 12.17
N TYR A 102 1.35 -2.95 12.65
CA TYR A 102 0.85 -3.00 14.01
C TYR A 102 1.61 -4.07 14.80
N TYR A 103 2.45 -3.61 15.73
CA TYR A 103 3.16 -4.45 16.69
C TYR A 103 2.39 -4.52 18.00
N TYR A 104 2.14 -5.75 18.47
CA TYR A 104 1.44 -6.00 19.74
C TYR A 104 2.36 -6.56 20.83
N ASN A 105 3.49 -7.13 20.43
CA ASN A 105 4.46 -7.73 21.34
C ASN A 105 5.72 -6.85 21.34
N SER A 106 6.25 -6.56 22.53
CA SER A 106 7.34 -5.64 22.84
C SER A 106 8.73 -6.10 22.35
N CYS A 107 8.87 -6.38 21.06
CA CYS A 107 10.17 -6.58 20.42
C CYS A 107 10.34 -5.61 19.25
N ASN A 108 11.49 -4.92 19.30
CA ASN A 108 12.05 -3.94 18.36
C ASN A 108 11.38 -3.91 16.96
N PRO A 109 10.61 -2.86 16.63
CA PRO A 109 10.05 -2.71 15.29
C PRO A 109 11.16 -2.29 14.32
N GLU A 110 11.85 -3.27 13.76
CA GLU A 110 12.85 -3.03 12.73
C GLU A 110 12.21 -3.16 11.34
N ILE A 111 12.37 -2.12 10.52
CA ILE A 111 12.00 -2.13 9.11
C ILE A 111 13.26 -1.87 8.30
N VAL A 112 13.68 -2.90 7.57
CA VAL A 112 14.76 -2.80 6.59
C VAL A 112 14.16 -2.98 5.21
N ILE A 113 14.40 -2.00 4.34
CA ILE A 113 14.14 -2.11 2.91
C ILE A 113 15.49 -2.33 2.25
N GLU A 114 15.65 -3.50 1.63
CA GLU A 114 16.88 -3.86 0.95
C GLU A 114 17.23 -2.84 -0.14
N LYS A 115 18.52 -2.66 -0.40
CA LYS A 115 19.01 -1.65 -1.34
C LYS A 115 18.40 -1.84 -2.75
N GLU A 116 18.30 -3.08 -3.19
CA GLU A 116 17.75 -3.47 -4.48
C GLU A 116 16.25 -3.14 -4.56
N ASP A 117 15.51 -3.40 -3.48
CA ASP A 117 14.09 -3.08 -3.36
C ASP A 117 13.87 -1.57 -3.37
N ASN A 118 14.65 -0.82 -2.59
CA ASN A 118 14.58 0.63 -2.57
C ASN A 118 14.89 1.23 -3.96
N ARG A 119 15.87 0.67 -4.69
CA ARG A 119 16.16 1.08 -6.06
C ARG A 119 14.97 0.84 -6.99
N VAL A 120 14.28 -0.28 -6.87
CA VAL A 120 13.06 -0.54 -7.66
C VAL A 120 11.97 0.49 -7.36
N LEU A 121 11.77 0.84 -6.09
CA LEU A 121 10.80 1.88 -5.69
C LEU A 121 11.18 3.27 -6.24
N CYS A 122 12.46 3.64 -6.22
CA CYS A 122 12.94 4.87 -6.84
C CYS A 122 12.73 4.88 -8.36
N GLU A 123 12.98 3.76 -9.04
CA GLU A 123 12.86 3.68 -10.50
C GLU A 123 11.41 3.84 -10.98
N ILE A 124 10.41 3.44 -10.17
CA ILE A 124 9.00 3.67 -10.46
C ILE A 124 8.48 5.01 -9.95
N ASP A 125 9.34 5.85 -9.37
CA ASP A 125 8.99 7.13 -8.76
C ASP A 125 7.89 6.99 -7.68
N ALA A 126 8.00 5.94 -6.86
CA ALA A 126 7.08 5.72 -5.74
C ALA A 126 7.58 6.48 -4.50
N CYS A 127 6.70 7.29 -3.92
CA CYS A 127 6.93 7.84 -2.60
C CYS A 127 6.76 6.75 -1.54
N LEU A 128 7.74 6.64 -0.65
CA LEU A 128 7.71 5.70 0.46
C LEU A 128 6.98 6.32 1.65
N ASP A 129 5.94 5.65 2.13
CA ASP A 129 5.16 6.04 3.31
C ASP A 129 5.15 4.88 4.32
N ILE A 130 5.58 5.14 5.56
CA ILE A 130 5.76 4.10 6.58
C ILE A 130 5.10 4.55 7.88
N ASP A 131 4.12 3.77 8.32
CA ASP A 131 3.44 3.93 9.60
C ASP A 131 3.72 2.73 10.50
N ILE A 132 4.28 2.97 11.68
CA ILE A 132 4.53 1.94 12.70
C ILE A 132 3.70 2.26 13.94
N TYR A 133 2.85 1.32 14.32
CA TYR A 133 2.01 1.39 15.52
C TYR A 133 2.48 0.35 16.52
N CYS A 134 3.15 0.79 17.59
CA CYS A 134 3.49 -0.05 18.73
C CYS A 134 2.36 0.02 19.75
N LEU A 135 1.65 -1.09 19.89
CA LEU A 135 0.50 -1.24 20.76
C LEU A 135 0.86 -2.22 21.89
N SER A 136 0.41 -1.92 23.10
CA SER A 136 0.39 -2.92 24.18
C SER A 136 -0.93 -3.66 24.09
N ASP A 137 -0.89 -4.98 24.14
CA ASP A 137 -2.09 -5.74 24.47
C ASP A 137 -2.56 -5.30 25.87
N SER A 138 -3.86 -4.99 25.97
CA SER A 138 -4.57 -4.66 27.20
C SER A 138 -5.27 -5.89 27.77
#